data_AF-A0AAN7X621-F1
#
_entry.id   AF-A0AAN7X621-F1
#
_cell.length_a   1.000
_cell.length_b   1.000
_cell.length_c   1.000
_cell.angle_alpha   90.00
_cell.angle_beta   90.00
_cell.angle_gamma   90.00
#
_symmetry.space_group_name_H-M   'P 1'
#
loop_
_entity.id
_entity.type
_entity.pdbx_description
1 polymer ?
#
loop_
_entity_poly.entity_id
_entity_poly.type
_entity_poly.pdbx_seq_one_letter_code
_entity_poly.pdbx_strand_id
1 'polypeptide(L)'
;MRALVLLCVIAGLLGSSLSNRNCPDLIVDSCHCSAERSKQLSRQHVRVRVVCDDVELMDTLQPSFLPNRTVSLNLSNNKISLLRNGSFYGLAVLEKLDLKNNLISTVEPGAFRGLHALRRLDLSNNRIGCVLPEMFLDLGSVSKLNLSGNIFSTLTVGIFTHLVALKVLHFSTETLFCDCQLKWLLLWARGNSLRIGNDTVCVFPTHLHGLEFHNLREHQLRCDGPLEMPLFQLIPSQRQVVFRGDRLPLQCTASYLDPSVELRWRHNRRMVTTHEDRGVYVEDTLIHDCCLITSEVILSNIELGLGGIWECLVTSSRGNTSLQMEIVVLETSAPYCPTDRVTNNKGDFRWPKTLAGILTFLPCAPATFGSAPHPSGSIAHPSSQKGKKAWRSCDRNGRWGEEDYTQCPYASELTRVLHELTQITVNTTNAQPLGQQLVAFTSRAAHFTDVMDVIFVTHLVERLTRLVGKRKDLGDYISDIASNMMLVEEHVLWMAQNEARACTRIVQCVERIADLSLTGDNQVISKVSANIALEAFLIRPSNFLGLSCMALQRPPSSATSPLPDGHSNFDKEKIKDGDAEGESLLNFKCHTVNNSGSPASQLSKLGETNRPVMQQ
;
A
#
# COMPACT_ATOMS: atom_id res chain seq x y z
N MET A 1 0.19 48.20 28.85
CA MET A 1 -0.14 47.29 27.73
C MET A 1 -1.17 46.21 28.15
N ARG A 2 -2.32 46.59 28.76
CA ARG A 2 -3.42 45.66 29.11
C ARG A 2 -4.84 46.19 28.86
N ALA A 3 -5.01 47.48 28.54
CA ALA A 3 -6.32 48.09 28.30
C ALA A 3 -6.84 47.95 26.85
N LEU A 4 -5.97 47.82 25.84
CA LEU A 4 -6.40 47.69 24.44
C LEU A 4 -7.03 46.32 24.10
N VAL A 5 -6.67 45.26 24.83
CA VAL A 5 -7.16 43.90 24.53
C VAL A 5 -8.65 43.76 24.87
N LEU A 6 -9.13 44.46 25.91
CA LEU A 6 -10.53 44.35 26.36
C LEU A 6 -11.53 45.02 25.39
N LEU A 7 -11.10 46.08 24.69
CA LEU A 7 -11.91 46.76 23.68
C LEU A 7 -12.14 45.91 22.41
N CYS A 8 -11.13 45.14 21.99
CA CYS A 8 -11.27 44.24 20.84
C CYS A 8 -12.21 43.05 21.12
N VAL A 9 -12.25 42.53 22.35
CA VAL A 9 -13.16 41.42 22.73
C VAL A 9 -14.62 41.87 22.74
N ILE A 10 -14.91 43.10 23.19
CA ILE A 10 -16.27 43.66 23.17
C ILE A 10 -16.72 43.95 21.73
N ALA A 11 -15.82 44.43 20.85
CA ALA A 11 -16.12 44.57 19.43
C ALA A 11 -16.38 43.22 18.73
N GLY A 12 -15.64 42.17 19.08
CA GLY A 12 -15.82 40.82 18.55
C GLY A 12 -17.14 40.17 18.95
N LEU A 13 -17.61 40.39 20.19
CA LEU A 13 -18.86 39.80 20.71
C LEU A 13 -20.13 40.59 20.35
N LEU A 14 -20.00 41.84 19.88
CA LEU A 14 -21.12 42.60 19.31
C LEU A 14 -21.36 42.31 17.82
N GLY A 15 -20.36 41.78 17.10
CA GLY A 15 -20.48 41.44 15.68
C GLY A 15 -21.35 40.21 15.38
N SER A 16 -21.36 39.21 16.27
CA SER A 16 -22.05 37.92 16.05
C SER A 16 -23.57 37.96 16.29
N SER A 17 -24.09 39.01 16.94
CA SER A 17 -25.52 39.12 17.32
C SER A 17 -26.40 39.83 16.27
N LEU A 18 -25.78 40.49 15.27
CA LEU A 18 -26.51 41.33 14.30
C LEU A 18 -26.95 40.60 13.01
N SER A 19 -26.37 39.45 12.67
CA SER A 19 -26.77 38.70 11.45
C SER A 19 -28.19 38.11 11.53
N ASN A 20 -28.60 37.62 12.70
CA ASN A 20 -29.76 36.73 12.80
C ASN A 20 -31.14 37.44 12.80
N ARG A 21 -31.18 38.78 12.72
CA ARG A 21 -32.44 39.56 12.73
C ARG A 21 -33.05 39.82 11.35
N ASN A 22 -32.31 39.56 10.26
CA ASN A 22 -32.75 39.91 8.90
C ASN A 22 -33.17 38.70 8.04
N CYS A 23 -32.92 37.47 8.47
CA CYS A 23 -33.22 36.25 7.72
C CYS A 23 -33.62 35.07 8.64
N PRO A 24 -34.85 35.05 9.18
CA PRO A 24 -35.32 33.93 10.02
C PRO A 24 -35.55 32.63 9.22
N ASP A 25 -35.64 32.72 7.89
CA ASP A 25 -36.03 31.59 7.01
C ASP A 25 -34.82 30.82 6.41
N LEU A 26 -33.57 31.18 6.75
CA LEU A 26 -32.39 30.44 6.31
C LEU A 26 -32.11 29.30 7.28
N ILE A 27 -32.32 28.06 6.83
CA ILE A 27 -32.26 26.84 7.68
C ILE A 27 -30.87 26.18 7.67
N VAL A 28 -29.90 26.76 6.95
CA VAL A 28 -28.56 26.19 6.74
C VAL A 28 -27.50 26.97 7.51
N ASP A 29 -27.02 26.41 8.63
CA ASP A 29 -26.08 27.06 9.55
C ASP A 29 -24.72 27.43 8.92
N SER A 30 -24.29 26.70 7.89
CA SER A 30 -23.05 27.01 7.15
C SER A 30 -23.19 28.18 6.18
N CYS A 31 -24.41 28.65 5.91
CA CYS A 31 -24.67 29.78 5.02
C CYS A 31 -24.81 31.11 5.78
N HIS A 32 -24.44 32.20 5.15
CA HIS A 32 -24.56 33.55 5.70
C HIS A 32 -25.57 34.40 4.95
N CYS A 33 -26.40 35.14 5.71
CA CYS A 33 -27.48 35.95 5.17
C CYS A 33 -27.31 37.44 5.52
N SER A 34 -27.60 38.32 4.56
CA SER A 34 -27.49 39.77 4.76
C SER A 34 -28.54 40.55 3.95
N ALA A 35 -28.94 41.71 4.47
CA ALA A 35 -29.87 42.61 3.77
C ALA A 35 -29.12 43.45 2.71
N GLU A 36 -29.53 43.36 1.45
CA GLU A 36 -28.98 44.14 0.35
C GLU A 36 -29.72 45.49 0.24
N ARG A 37 -29.02 46.61 0.46
CA ARG A 37 -29.61 47.95 0.40
C ARG A 37 -30.12 48.29 -1.01
N SER A 38 -31.40 48.66 -1.11
CA SER A 38 -32.00 49.15 -2.35
C SER A 38 -31.38 50.47 -2.80
N LYS A 39 -31.31 50.70 -4.12
CA LYS A 39 -30.97 52.01 -4.71
C LYS A 39 -32.15 52.98 -4.75
N GLN A 40 -33.37 52.53 -4.46
CA GLN A 40 -34.56 53.37 -4.36
C GLN A 40 -34.90 53.65 -2.90
N LEU A 41 -35.21 54.91 -2.59
CA LEU A 41 -35.59 55.44 -1.27
C LEU A 41 -36.96 54.95 -0.75
N SER A 42 -37.52 53.87 -1.31
CA SER A 42 -38.79 53.30 -0.87
C SER A 42 -38.58 52.22 0.21
N ARG A 43 -39.37 52.32 1.29
CA ARG A 43 -39.05 51.75 2.61
C ARG A 43 -39.64 50.36 2.87
N GLN A 44 -40.01 49.59 1.84
CA GLN A 44 -40.96 48.48 1.98
C GLN A 44 -40.52 47.07 1.56
N HIS A 45 -39.35 46.87 0.93
CA HIS A 45 -38.90 45.53 0.53
C HIS A 45 -37.44 45.28 0.90
N VAL A 46 -37.22 44.49 1.95
CA VAL A 46 -35.89 43.97 2.32
C VAL A 46 -35.49 42.94 1.26
N ARG A 47 -34.42 43.25 0.51
CA ARG A 47 -33.80 42.35 -0.47
C ARG A 47 -32.75 41.54 0.26
N VAL A 48 -32.66 40.24 -0.01
CA VAL A 48 -31.78 39.33 0.73
C VAL A 48 -30.62 38.84 -0.14
N ARG A 49 -29.42 38.78 0.43
CA ARG A 49 -28.26 38.08 -0.12
C ARG A 49 -27.93 36.89 0.76
N VAL A 50 -27.84 35.70 0.16
CA VAL A 50 -27.35 34.47 0.78
C VAL A 50 -25.99 34.12 0.18
N VAL A 51 -25.04 33.71 1.03
CA VAL A 51 -23.70 33.27 0.64
C VAL A 51 -23.41 31.94 1.33
N CYS A 52 -23.16 30.91 0.53
CA CYS A 52 -22.72 29.57 0.95
C CYS A 52 -21.46 29.25 0.14
N ASP A 53 -20.38 29.98 0.42
CA ASP A 53 -19.10 29.88 -0.28
C ASP A 53 -18.15 28.97 0.52
N ASP A 54 -17.46 28.04 -0.14
CA ASP A 54 -16.49 27.12 0.49
C ASP A 54 -17.07 26.29 1.67
N VAL A 55 -18.27 25.73 1.48
CA VAL A 55 -19.00 24.91 2.47
C VAL A 55 -19.21 23.45 2.04
N GLU A 56 -18.42 23.00 1.07
CA GLU A 56 -18.37 21.64 0.52
C GLU A 56 -19.70 21.05 -0.01
N LEU A 57 -20.67 21.89 -0.41
CA LEU A 57 -21.97 21.40 -0.92
C LEU A 57 -21.78 20.51 -2.15
N MET A 58 -22.34 19.29 -2.12
CA MET A 58 -22.32 18.34 -3.24
C MET A 58 -23.55 18.49 -4.17
N ASP A 59 -24.61 19.12 -3.68
CA ASP A 59 -25.88 19.35 -4.36
C ASP A 59 -26.35 20.79 -4.11
N THR A 60 -27.25 21.31 -4.96
CA THR A 60 -27.93 22.60 -4.73
C THR A 60 -28.85 22.52 -3.51
N LEU A 61 -28.85 23.56 -2.67
CA LEU A 61 -29.80 23.69 -1.56
C LEU A 61 -31.25 23.66 -2.06
N GLN A 62 -32.14 22.98 -1.33
CA GLN A 62 -33.58 23.04 -1.65
C GLN A 62 -34.08 24.50 -1.54
N PRO A 63 -34.86 25.01 -2.51
CA PRO A 63 -35.36 26.38 -2.48
C PRO A 63 -36.18 26.74 -1.23
N SER A 64 -36.77 25.76 -0.56
CA SER A 64 -37.48 25.89 0.72
C SER A 64 -36.60 26.30 1.90
N PHE A 65 -35.28 26.06 1.84
CA PHE A 65 -34.32 26.45 2.87
C PHE A 65 -33.74 27.85 2.65
N LEU A 66 -34.14 28.54 1.58
CA LEU A 66 -33.69 29.86 1.20
C LEU A 66 -34.83 30.88 1.39
N PRO A 67 -34.54 32.08 1.93
CA PRO A 67 -35.56 33.13 2.04
C PRO A 67 -36.18 33.48 0.68
N ASN A 68 -37.51 33.55 0.61
CA ASN A 68 -38.25 33.85 -0.63
C ASN A 68 -37.95 35.24 -1.25
N ARG A 69 -37.26 36.11 -0.49
CA ARG A 69 -36.77 37.44 -0.92
C ARG A 69 -35.29 37.44 -1.34
N THR A 70 -34.69 36.26 -1.57
CA THR A 70 -33.30 36.13 -2.03
C THR A 70 -33.14 36.71 -3.43
N VAL A 71 -32.38 37.80 -3.52
CA VAL A 71 -32.04 38.53 -4.75
C VAL A 71 -30.64 38.18 -5.25
N SER A 72 -29.77 37.71 -4.35
CA SER A 72 -28.41 37.30 -4.67
C SER A 72 -28.07 36.02 -3.92
N LEU A 73 -27.74 34.96 -4.66
CA LEU A 73 -27.32 33.68 -4.11
C LEU A 73 -25.90 33.38 -4.60
N ASN A 74 -24.97 33.20 -3.68
CA ASN A 74 -23.62 32.71 -3.98
C ASN A 74 -23.46 31.28 -3.45
N LEU A 75 -23.10 30.36 -4.36
CA LEU A 75 -22.77 28.95 -4.12
C LEU A 75 -21.37 28.61 -4.67
N SER A 76 -20.48 29.60 -4.83
CA SER A 76 -19.13 29.40 -5.35
C SER A 76 -18.26 28.49 -4.47
N ASN A 77 -17.19 27.95 -5.06
CA ASN A 77 -16.18 27.13 -4.37
C ASN A 77 -16.77 25.90 -3.63
N ASN A 78 -17.76 25.23 -4.23
CA ASN A 78 -18.37 24.02 -3.67
C ASN A 78 -18.06 22.79 -4.54
N LYS A 79 -18.65 21.64 -4.21
CA LYS A 79 -18.44 20.35 -4.87
C LYS A 79 -19.66 19.93 -5.71
N ILE A 80 -20.52 20.89 -6.11
CA ILE A 80 -21.76 20.62 -6.84
C ILE A 80 -21.41 20.07 -8.22
N SER A 81 -21.96 18.91 -8.58
CA SER A 81 -21.65 18.20 -9.84
C SER A 81 -22.81 18.17 -10.85
N LEU A 82 -24.04 18.35 -10.38
CA LEU A 82 -25.27 18.26 -11.16
C LEU A 82 -26.23 19.40 -10.77
N LEU A 83 -26.78 20.10 -11.76
CA LEU A 83 -27.94 20.97 -11.58
C LEU A 83 -29.18 20.26 -12.12
N ARG A 84 -30.16 19.98 -11.24
CA ARG A 84 -31.38 19.26 -11.60
C ARG A 84 -32.48 20.23 -12.05
N ASN A 85 -33.45 19.73 -12.81
CA ASN A 85 -34.61 20.48 -13.25
C ASN A 85 -35.32 21.14 -12.05
N GLY A 86 -35.45 22.47 -12.08
CA GLY A 86 -36.04 23.23 -10.98
C GLY A 86 -35.17 23.34 -9.71
N SER A 87 -33.84 23.11 -9.77
CA SER A 87 -32.91 23.30 -8.64
C SER A 87 -33.06 24.65 -7.91
N PHE A 88 -33.56 25.69 -8.59
CA PHE A 88 -33.80 27.03 -8.04
C PHE A 88 -35.27 27.49 -8.12
N TYR A 89 -36.20 26.56 -8.34
CA TYR A 89 -37.61 26.87 -8.54
C TYR A 89 -38.23 27.59 -7.33
N GLY A 90 -39.01 28.64 -7.60
CA GLY A 90 -39.61 29.50 -6.57
C GLY A 90 -38.77 30.73 -6.19
N LEU A 91 -37.49 30.80 -6.55
CA LEU A 91 -36.64 31.98 -6.34
C LEU A 91 -36.87 33.07 -7.41
N ALA A 92 -38.14 33.39 -7.68
CA ALA A 92 -38.55 34.23 -8.82
C ALA A 92 -37.99 35.68 -8.81
N VAL A 93 -37.52 36.16 -7.65
CA VAL A 93 -36.91 37.51 -7.48
C VAL A 93 -35.37 37.50 -7.48
N LEU A 94 -34.75 36.34 -7.73
CA LEU A 94 -33.29 36.20 -7.79
C LEU A 94 -32.73 36.97 -8.99
N GLU A 95 -31.82 37.92 -8.77
CA GLU A 95 -31.17 38.72 -9.81
C GLU A 95 -29.72 38.28 -10.09
N LYS A 96 -29.07 37.60 -9.15
CA LYS A 96 -27.68 37.12 -9.26
C LYS A 96 -27.56 35.70 -8.71
N LEU A 97 -27.01 34.81 -9.53
CA LEU A 97 -26.63 33.46 -9.16
C LEU A 97 -25.16 33.24 -9.52
N ASP A 98 -24.36 32.85 -8.53
CA ASP A 98 -22.94 32.54 -8.69
C ASP A 98 -22.72 31.08 -8.28
N LEU A 99 -22.23 30.29 -9.24
CA LEU A 99 -21.93 28.85 -9.16
C LEU A 99 -20.48 28.59 -9.58
N LYS A 100 -19.63 29.63 -9.57
CA LYS A 100 -18.23 29.55 -9.99
C LYS A 100 -17.44 28.53 -9.16
N ASN A 101 -16.39 27.92 -9.75
CA ASN A 101 -15.47 27.01 -9.05
C ASN A 101 -16.24 25.84 -8.41
N ASN A 102 -17.05 25.14 -9.19
CA ASN A 102 -17.74 23.92 -8.78
C ASN A 102 -17.30 22.74 -9.68
N LEU A 103 -17.96 21.59 -9.56
CA LEU A 103 -17.67 20.39 -10.34
C LEU A 103 -18.75 20.10 -11.39
N ILE A 104 -19.58 21.09 -11.75
CA ILE A 104 -20.80 20.90 -12.54
C ILE A 104 -20.41 20.41 -13.94
N SER A 105 -20.72 19.15 -14.26
CA SER A 105 -20.61 18.62 -15.63
C SER A 105 -21.95 18.61 -16.35
N THR A 106 -23.04 18.37 -15.61
CA THR A 106 -24.39 18.21 -16.17
C THR A 106 -25.33 19.29 -15.65
N VAL A 107 -26.06 19.92 -16.57
CA VAL A 107 -27.15 20.86 -16.29
C VAL A 107 -28.40 20.35 -16.98
N GLU A 108 -29.37 19.86 -16.20
CA GLU A 108 -30.61 19.32 -16.76
C GLU A 108 -31.45 20.41 -17.48
N PRO A 109 -32.24 20.05 -18.50
CA PRO A 109 -33.24 20.93 -19.10
C PRO A 109 -34.15 21.56 -18.03
N GLY A 110 -34.21 22.90 -18.00
CA GLY A 110 -34.97 23.62 -16.99
C GLY A 110 -34.33 23.69 -15.59
N ALA A 111 -33.03 23.45 -15.42
CA ALA A 111 -32.36 23.62 -14.12
C ALA A 111 -32.55 25.02 -13.50
N PHE A 112 -32.62 26.07 -14.35
CA PHE A 112 -32.85 27.46 -13.95
C PHE A 112 -34.32 27.93 -14.11
N ARG A 113 -35.27 27.00 -14.26
CA ARG A 113 -36.68 27.30 -14.52
C ARG A 113 -37.30 28.18 -13.43
N GLY A 114 -38.09 29.18 -13.85
CA GLY A 114 -38.72 30.15 -12.95
C GLY A 114 -37.83 31.31 -12.47
N LEU A 115 -36.54 31.37 -12.84
CA LEU A 115 -35.63 32.47 -12.48
C LEU A 115 -35.82 33.73 -13.37
N HIS A 116 -37.07 34.17 -13.54
CA HIS A 116 -37.45 35.24 -14.48
C HIS A 116 -36.79 36.61 -14.20
N ALA A 117 -36.37 36.88 -12.97
CA ALA A 117 -35.68 38.11 -12.59
C ALA A 117 -34.14 38.05 -12.75
N LEU A 118 -33.57 36.90 -13.12
CA LEU A 118 -32.12 36.70 -13.11
C LEU A 118 -31.43 37.62 -14.12
N ARG A 119 -30.45 38.41 -13.66
CA ARG A 119 -29.70 39.37 -14.48
C ARG A 119 -28.25 38.95 -14.69
N ARG A 120 -27.69 38.13 -13.80
CA ARG A 120 -26.31 37.64 -13.83
C ARG A 120 -26.28 36.17 -13.42
N LEU A 121 -25.65 35.36 -14.27
CA LEU A 121 -25.36 33.95 -14.01
C LEU A 121 -23.86 33.73 -14.22
N ASP A 122 -23.17 33.24 -13.20
CA ASP A 122 -21.78 32.82 -13.29
C ASP A 122 -21.68 31.30 -13.11
N LEU A 123 -21.21 30.60 -14.14
CA LEU A 123 -20.95 29.17 -14.20
C LEU A 123 -19.46 28.90 -14.52
N SER A 124 -18.59 29.89 -14.32
CA SER A 124 -17.18 29.76 -14.68
C SER A 124 -16.43 28.73 -13.84
N ASN A 125 -15.36 28.18 -14.38
CA ASN A 125 -14.52 27.18 -13.72
C ASN A 125 -15.35 25.98 -13.22
N ASN A 126 -16.01 25.31 -14.16
CA ASN A 126 -16.82 24.10 -13.95
C ASN A 126 -16.40 23.05 -14.98
N ARG A 127 -17.17 21.97 -15.15
CA ARG A 127 -16.86 20.85 -16.05
C ARG A 127 -17.91 20.70 -17.17
N ILE A 128 -18.60 21.77 -17.53
CA ILE A 128 -19.69 21.73 -18.52
C ILE A 128 -19.07 21.56 -19.91
N GLY A 129 -19.31 20.42 -20.54
CA GLY A 129 -18.94 20.17 -21.95
C GLY A 129 -20.15 20.23 -22.89
N CYS A 130 -21.29 19.67 -22.48
CA CYS A 130 -22.56 19.85 -23.16
C CYS A 130 -23.20 21.18 -22.75
N VAL A 131 -23.34 22.12 -23.68
CA VAL A 131 -24.19 23.31 -23.51
C VAL A 131 -25.36 23.21 -24.48
N LEU A 132 -26.59 23.41 -24.01
CA LEU A 132 -27.82 23.20 -24.78
C LEU A 132 -28.81 24.39 -24.59
N PRO A 133 -29.64 24.74 -25.59
CA PRO A 133 -30.64 25.80 -25.46
C PRO A 133 -31.57 25.64 -24.25
N GLU A 134 -31.96 24.39 -23.96
CA GLU A 134 -32.93 24.03 -22.93
C GLU A 134 -32.41 24.24 -21.49
N MET A 135 -31.09 24.39 -21.32
CA MET A 135 -30.51 24.84 -20.06
C MET A 135 -30.97 26.26 -19.72
N PHE A 136 -31.11 27.13 -20.72
CA PHE A 136 -31.38 28.56 -20.55
C PHE A 136 -32.87 28.93 -20.59
N LEU A 137 -33.78 27.96 -20.44
CA LEU A 137 -35.21 28.20 -20.33
C LEU A 137 -35.53 29.21 -19.21
N ASP A 138 -36.53 30.05 -19.45
CA ASP A 138 -37.00 31.14 -18.57
C ASP A 138 -35.99 32.27 -18.24
N LEU A 139 -34.73 32.19 -18.69
CA LEU A 139 -33.66 33.16 -18.39
C LEU A 139 -33.68 34.44 -19.26
N GLY A 140 -34.86 34.89 -19.68
CA GLY A 140 -35.03 36.04 -20.57
C GLY A 140 -34.46 37.37 -20.06
N SER A 141 -34.32 37.54 -18.74
CA SER A 141 -33.76 38.75 -18.10
C SER A 141 -32.23 38.76 -17.98
N VAL A 142 -31.54 37.65 -18.32
CA VAL A 142 -30.10 37.51 -18.05
C VAL A 142 -29.31 38.46 -18.95
N SER A 143 -28.65 39.42 -18.32
CA SER A 143 -27.86 40.47 -18.97
C SER A 143 -26.37 40.15 -19.04
N LYS A 144 -25.88 39.26 -18.15
CA LYS A 144 -24.50 38.79 -18.09
C LYS A 144 -24.48 37.28 -17.86
N LEU A 145 -23.76 36.56 -18.71
CA LEU A 145 -23.48 35.14 -18.57
C LEU A 145 -21.95 34.92 -18.61
N ASN A 146 -21.45 34.12 -17.67
CA ASN A 146 -20.05 33.68 -17.65
C ASN A 146 -19.98 32.15 -17.68
N LEU A 147 -19.34 31.63 -18.72
CA LEU A 147 -19.09 30.21 -18.99
C LEU A 147 -17.58 29.91 -19.10
N SER A 148 -16.69 30.90 -18.89
CA SER A 148 -15.24 30.70 -19.02
C SER A 148 -14.70 29.62 -18.07
N GLY A 149 -13.65 28.89 -18.45
CA GLY A 149 -13.06 27.81 -17.64
C GLY A 149 -13.93 26.54 -17.57
N ASN A 150 -14.74 26.28 -18.59
CA ASN A 150 -15.42 25.01 -18.81
C ASN A 150 -14.73 24.19 -19.92
N ILE A 151 -15.25 23.01 -20.28
CA ILE A 151 -14.56 22.04 -21.15
C ILE A 151 -15.15 21.91 -22.57
N PHE A 152 -16.14 22.72 -22.93
CA PHE A 152 -16.68 22.77 -24.29
C PHE A 152 -15.67 23.37 -25.29
N SER A 153 -15.63 22.80 -26.50
CA SER A 153 -14.78 23.24 -27.61
C SER A 153 -15.48 24.24 -28.56
N THR A 154 -16.81 24.21 -28.64
CA THR A 154 -17.61 25.09 -29.50
C THR A 154 -19.00 25.35 -28.90
N LEU A 155 -19.77 26.24 -29.53
CA LEU A 155 -21.13 26.60 -29.12
C LEU A 155 -22.06 26.55 -30.34
N THR A 156 -23.10 25.71 -30.28
CA THR A 156 -24.01 25.43 -31.40
C THR A 156 -24.97 26.59 -31.69
N VAL A 157 -25.41 26.69 -32.95
CA VAL A 157 -26.37 27.72 -33.40
C VAL A 157 -27.63 27.69 -32.52
N GLY A 158 -28.08 28.87 -32.06
CA GLY A 158 -29.36 29.01 -31.36
C GLY A 158 -29.34 28.73 -29.85
N ILE A 159 -28.18 28.39 -29.29
CA ILE A 159 -27.99 28.07 -27.86
C ILE A 159 -28.39 29.19 -26.89
N PHE A 160 -28.35 30.45 -27.34
CA PHE A 160 -28.71 31.63 -26.54
C PHE A 160 -30.07 32.25 -26.92
N THR A 161 -30.93 31.53 -27.66
CA THR A 161 -32.25 32.03 -28.11
C THR A 161 -33.15 32.50 -26.97
N HIS A 162 -33.10 31.84 -25.81
CA HIS A 162 -33.86 32.23 -24.62
C HIS A 162 -33.29 33.45 -23.88
N LEU A 163 -32.03 33.84 -24.13
CA LEU A 163 -31.33 34.91 -23.41
C LEU A 163 -31.53 36.30 -24.06
N VAL A 164 -32.80 36.70 -24.26
CA VAL A 164 -33.16 37.90 -25.05
C VAL A 164 -32.59 39.22 -24.52
N ALA A 165 -32.28 39.32 -23.22
CA ALA A 165 -31.69 40.51 -22.60
C ALA A 165 -30.15 40.51 -22.54
N LEU A 166 -29.45 39.54 -23.13
CA LEU A 166 -28.00 39.37 -22.96
C LEU A 166 -27.21 40.58 -23.49
N LYS A 167 -26.23 41.04 -22.69
CA LYS A 167 -25.34 42.17 -23.00
C LYS A 167 -23.86 41.88 -22.78
N VAL A 168 -23.51 40.92 -21.92
CA VAL A 168 -22.13 40.48 -21.71
C VAL A 168 -22.06 38.95 -21.70
N LEU A 169 -21.12 38.39 -22.45
CA LEU A 169 -20.85 36.95 -22.50
C LEU A 169 -19.35 36.69 -22.36
N HIS A 170 -18.97 35.81 -21.43
CA HIS A 170 -17.61 35.27 -21.29
C HIS A 170 -17.68 33.75 -21.52
N PHE A 171 -16.81 33.18 -22.35
CA PHE A 171 -16.84 31.76 -22.72
C PHE A 171 -15.46 31.18 -23.08
N SER A 172 -14.39 31.72 -22.50
CA SER A 172 -13.01 31.28 -22.76
C SER A 172 -12.78 29.86 -22.23
N THR A 173 -12.30 28.92 -23.05
CA THR A 173 -11.99 27.54 -22.64
C THR A 173 -10.63 27.11 -23.18
N GLU A 174 -10.01 26.10 -22.56
CA GLU A 174 -8.71 25.55 -23.00
C GLU A 174 -8.78 24.80 -24.34
N THR A 175 -9.99 24.54 -24.85
CA THR A 175 -10.24 23.78 -26.09
C THR A 175 -11.01 24.60 -27.13
N LEU A 176 -11.17 25.92 -26.93
CA LEU A 176 -12.02 26.76 -27.77
C LEU A 176 -11.58 26.78 -29.24
N PHE A 177 -12.47 26.30 -30.11
CA PHE A 177 -12.25 26.14 -31.53
C PHE A 177 -12.99 27.23 -32.33
N CYS A 178 -12.23 28.19 -32.85
CA CYS A 178 -12.71 29.33 -33.61
C CYS A 178 -12.78 29.05 -35.11
N ASP A 179 -13.82 28.35 -35.53
CA ASP A 179 -14.05 27.90 -36.91
C ASP A 179 -15.38 28.44 -37.49
N CYS A 180 -15.83 27.83 -38.59
CA CYS A 180 -17.13 28.14 -39.17
C CYS A 180 -18.34 27.78 -38.27
N GLN A 181 -18.22 26.83 -37.33
CA GLN A 181 -19.28 26.52 -36.37
C GLN A 181 -19.44 27.62 -35.33
N LEU A 182 -18.36 28.32 -34.96
CA LEU A 182 -18.44 29.46 -34.04
C LEU A 182 -18.76 30.80 -34.75
N LYS A 183 -18.78 30.83 -36.09
CA LYS A 183 -19.04 32.03 -36.91
C LYS A 183 -20.39 32.71 -36.63
N TRP A 184 -21.45 31.93 -36.38
CA TRP A 184 -22.76 32.49 -36.07
C TRP A 184 -22.72 33.35 -34.80
N LEU A 185 -21.91 32.98 -33.80
CA LEU A 185 -21.82 33.66 -32.52
C LEU A 185 -21.18 35.05 -32.66
N LEU A 186 -20.14 35.17 -33.49
CA LEU A 186 -19.51 36.45 -33.82
C LEU A 186 -20.51 37.41 -34.50
N LEU A 187 -21.27 36.89 -35.48
CA LEU A 187 -22.30 37.63 -36.20
C LEU A 187 -23.44 38.06 -35.28
N TRP A 188 -23.97 37.12 -34.49
CA TRP A 188 -25.06 37.36 -33.54
C TRP A 188 -24.67 38.37 -32.46
N ALA A 189 -23.45 38.27 -31.93
CA ALA A 189 -22.95 39.21 -30.94
C ALA A 189 -22.89 40.64 -31.48
N ARG A 190 -22.37 40.82 -32.71
CA ARG A 190 -22.33 42.13 -33.39
C ARG A 190 -23.73 42.68 -33.64
N GLY A 191 -24.63 41.87 -34.19
CA GLY A 191 -26.02 42.28 -34.47
C GLY A 191 -26.80 42.72 -33.23
N ASN A 192 -26.53 42.11 -32.07
CA ASN A 192 -27.23 42.40 -30.81
C ASN A 192 -26.51 43.40 -29.89
N SER A 193 -25.40 43.99 -30.34
CA SER A 193 -24.50 44.84 -29.52
C SER A 193 -24.03 44.14 -28.22
N LEU A 194 -23.80 42.83 -28.29
CA LEU A 194 -23.28 42.02 -27.20
C LEU A 194 -21.78 42.30 -27.01
N ARG A 195 -21.35 42.44 -25.76
CA ARG A 195 -19.92 42.48 -25.40
C ARG A 195 -19.43 41.08 -25.08
N ILE A 196 -18.54 40.56 -25.90
CA ILE A 196 -17.77 39.35 -25.57
C ILE A 196 -16.60 39.76 -24.68
N GLY A 197 -16.28 38.96 -23.67
CA GLY A 197 -15.15 39.21 -22.77
C GLY A 197 -13.80 39.19 -23.49
N ASN A 198 -12.92 40.14 -23.15
CA ASN A 198 -11.55 40.21 -23.69
C ASN A 198 -10.71 38.96 -23.35
N ASP A 199 -11.07 38.25 -22.27
CA ASP A 199 -10.49 36.95 -21.87
C ASP A 199 -10.78 35.82 -22.86
N THR A 200 -11.73 36.00 -23.79
CA THR A 200 -12.12 34.97 -24.76
C THR A 200 -11.20 35.02 -25.98
N VAL A 201 -10.14 34.20 -25.92
CA VAL A 201 -9.16 33.99 -26.99
C VAL A 201 -9.34 32.63 -27.65
N CYS A 202 -9.03 32.55 -28.94
CA CYS A 202 -9.06 31.30 -29.69
C CYS A 202 -7.87 30.42 -29.34
N VAL A 203 -8.10 29.14 -29.03
CA VAL A 203 -7.03 28.17 -28.79
C VAL A 203 -6.75 27.36 -30.05
N PHE A 204 -7.82 26.98 -30.76
CA PHE A 204 -7.77 26.35 -32.07
C PHE A 204 -8.59 27.17 -33.09
N PRO A 205 -8.36 27.01 -34.40
CA PRO A 205 -7.23 26.32 -35.02
C PRO A 205 -5.91 27.06 -34.79
N THR A 206 -4.77 26.39 -35.02
CA THR A 206 -3.40 26.88 -34.77
C THR A 206 -3.14 28.28 -35.34
N HIS A 207 -3.68 28.59 -36.52
CA HIS A 207 -3.48 29.87 -37.20
C HIS A 207 -4.29 31.06 -36.62
N LEU A 208 -5.22 30.80 -35.69
CA LEU A 208 -5.93 31.83 -34.91
C LEU A 208 -5.56 31.81 -33.42
N HIS A 209 -4.61 30.97 -33.03
CA HIS A 209 -4.21 30.79 -31.63
C HIS A 209 -3.81 32.11 -30.95
N GLY A 210 -4.36 32.37 -29.77
CA GLY A 210 -4.11 33.56 -28.97
C GLY A 210 -4.81 34.84 -29.45
N LEU A 211 -5.56 34.81 -30.55
CA LEU A 211 -6.33 35.97 -31.01
C LEU A 211 -7.63 36.12 -30.23
N GLU A 212 -7.95 37.34 -29.80
CA GLU A 212 -9.23 37.68 -29.15
C GLU A 212 -10.40 37.49 -30.12
N PHE A 213 -11.37 36.63 -29.76
CA PHE A 213 -12.47 36.23 -30.66
C PHE A 213 -13.28 37.41 -31.19
N HIS A 214 -13.52 38.43 -30.36
CA HIS A 214 -14.33 39.59 -30.72
C HIS A 214 -13.71 40.46 -31.84
N ASN A 215 -12.38 40.40 -32.00
CA ASN A 215 -11.62 41.13 -33.00
C ASN A 215 -11.48 40.38 -34.35
N LEU A 216 -11.89 39.11 -34.42
CA LEU A 216 -11.83 38.32 -35.64
C LEU A 216 -12.79 38.83 -36.73
N ARG A 217 -12.45 38.55 -37.98
CA ARG A 217 -13.30 38.81 -39.16
C ARG A 217 -14.01 37.53 -39.60
N GLU A 218 -15.19 37.68 -40.19
CA GLU A 218 -16.06 36.56 -40.60
C GLU A 218 -15.43 35.62 -41.64
N HIS A 219 -14.41 36.09 -42.37
CA HIS A 219 -13.64 35.31 -43.34
C HIS A 219 -12.41 34.62 -42.73
N GLN A 220 -12.15 34.78 -41.43
CA GLN A 220 -11.13 34.01 -40.71
C GLN A 220 -11.75 32.74 -40.11
N LEU A 221 -13.02 32.82 -39.70
CA LEU A 221 -13.80 31.70 -39.17
C LEU A 221 -14.27 30.76 -40.29
N ARG A 222 -13.38 29.85 -40.71
CA ARG A 222 -13.63 28.82 -41.74
C ARG A 222 -13.50 27.41 -41.16
N CYS A 223 -14.02 26.43 -41.89
CA CYS A 223 -13.76 25.01 -41.65
C CYS A 223 -12.91 24.38 -42.77
N ASP A 224 -12.32 25.22 -43.64
CA ASP A 224 -11.43 24.79 -44.72
C ASP A 224 -10.04 24.49 -44.13
N GLY A 225 -9.56 23.26 -44.27
CA GLY A 225 -8.22 22.88 -43.81
C GLY A 225 -8.15 21.43 -43.29
N PRO A 226 -6.98 20.98 -42.83
CA PRO A 226 -6.85 19.70 -42.13
C PRO A 226 -7.63 19.73 -40.82
N LEU A 227 -8.21 18.58 -40.44
CA LEU A 227 -8.92 18.40 -39.17
C LEU A 227 -7.91 18.43 -38.00
N GLU A 228 -7.70 19.62 -37.43
CA GLU A 228 -7.02 19.78 -36.14
C GLU A 228 -7.95 19.29 -35.02
N MET A 229 -7.41 18.54 -34.06
CA MET A 229 -8.15 18.09 -32.86
C MET A 229 -7.29 18.31 -31.62
N PRO A 230 -7.83 18.93 -30.55
CA PRO A 230 -7.13 19.12 -29.27
C PRO A 230 -6.59 17.81 -28.67
N LEU A 231 -7.33 16.73 -28.82
CA LEU A 231 -6.96 15.37 -28.44
C LEU A 231 -7.27 14.41 -29.60
N PHE A 232 -6.27 13.63 -30.01
CA PHE A 232 -6.44 12.42 -30.82
C PHE A 232 -5.35 11.42 -30.43
N GLN A 233 -5.76 10.28 -29.90
CA GLN A 233 -4.86 9.29 -29.29
C GLN A 233 -5.30 7.87 -29.62
N LEU A 234 -4.32 7.01 -29.89
CA LEU A 234 -4.44 5.56 -29.99
C LEU A 234 -3.63 4.93 -28.85
N ILE A 235 -4.22 3.99 -28.12
CA ILE A 235 -3.59 3.23 -27.03
C ILE A 235 -3.68 1.74 -27.39
N PRO A 236 -2.56 0.99 -27.38
CA PRO A 236 -1.18 1.47 -27.28
C PRO A 236 -0.74 2.23 -28.54
N SER A 237 0.02 3.31 -28.35
CA SER A 237 0.50 4.19 -29.44
C SER A 237 1.76 3.70 -30.16
N GLN A 238 2.38 2.63 -29.65
CA GLN A 238 3.61 2.05 -30.17
C GLN A 238 3.36 0.63 -30.69
N ARG A 239 4.24 0.15 -31.59
CA ARG A 239 4.24 -1.24 -32.06
C ARG A 239 4.22 -2.22 -30.89
N GLN A 240 3.31 -3.19 -30.94
CA GLN A 240 3.20 -4.26 -29.96
C GLN A 240 3.76 -5.56 -30.51
N VAL A 241 4.36 -6.36 -29.61
CA VAL A 241 4.77 -7.74 -29.88
C VAL A 241 3.99 -8.61 -28.90
N VAL A 242 3.18 -9.51 -29.44
CA VAL A 242 2.27 -10.39 -28.69
C VAL A 242 2.51 -11.84 -29.08
N PHE A 243 2.16 -12.77 -28.22
CA PHE A 243 2.19 -14.20 -28.50
C PHE A 243 0.82 -14.69 -28.96
N ARG A 244 0.80 -15.82 -29.68
CA ARG A 244 -0.47 -16.47 -30.03
C ARG A 244 -1.26 -16.81 -28.75
N GLY A 245 -2.53 -16.43 -28.72
CA GLY A 245 -3.44 -16.64 -27.59
C GLY A 245 -3.54 -15.46 -26.61
N ASP A 246 -2.73 -14.42 -26.75
CA ASP A 246 -2.80 -13.22 -25.91
C ASP A 246 -4.14 -12.47 -26.08
N ARG A 247 -4.44 -11.56 -25.13
CA ARG A 247 -5.52 -10.58 -25.20
C ARG A 247 -4.93 -9.17 -25.18
N LEU A 248 -5.34 -8.32 -26.13
CA LEU A 248 -4.89 -6.93 -26.24
C LEU A 248 -6.09 -6.00 -26.52
N PRO A 249 -6.45 -5.10 -25.59
CA PRO A 249 -7.37 -4.00 -25.87
C PRO A 249 -6.64 -2.89 -26.65
N LEU A 250 -7.32 -2.34 -27.65
CA LEU A 250 -6.94 -1.16 -28.41
C LEU A 250 -7.98 -0.07 -28.16
N GLN A 251 -7.60 1.06 -27.59
CA GLN A 251 -8.51 2.17 -27.32
C GLN A 251 -8.16 3.36 -28.22
N CYS A 252 -9.17 3.98 -28.81
CA CYS A 252 -9.03 5.21 -29.58
C CYS A 252 -9.90 6.31 -28.96
N THR A 253 -9.30 7.49 -28.77
CA THR A 253 -9.94 8.67 -28.17
C THR A 253 -9.68 9.88 -29.06
N ALA A 254 -10.73 10.62 -29.41
CA ALA A 254 -10.63 11.86 -30.19
C ALA A 254 -11.52 12.97 -29.61
N SER A 255 -11.27 14.21 -30.04
CA SER A 255 -12.12 15.36 -29.71
C SER A 255 -13.40 15.32 -30.53
N TYR A 256 -14.55 15.45 -29.85
CA TYR A 256 -15.85 15.55 -30.50
C TYR A 256 -16.14 17.03 -30.80
N LEU A 257 -15.96 17.43 -32.06
CA LEU A 257 -16.06 18.83 -32.51
C LEU A 257 -17.43 19.18 -33.11
N ASP A 258 -18.06 18.24 -33.79
CA ASP A 258 -19.41 18.35 -34.35
C ASP A 258 -20.01 16.95 -34.61
N PRO A 259 -21.34 16.83 -34.82
CA PRO A 259 -22.00 15.54 -34.99
C PRO A 259 -21.63 14.73 -36.23
N SER A 260 -20.75 15.23 -37.11
CA SER A 260 -20.21 14.44 -38.23
C SER A 260 -18.96 13.63 -37.87
N VAL A 261 -18.42 13.81 -36.66
CA VAL A 261 -17.22 13.09 -36.18
C VAL A 261 -17.57 11.66 -35.79
N GLU A 262 -17.00 10.70 -36.50
CA GLU A 262 -17.12 9.26 -36.22
C GLU A 262 -15.74 8.61 -36.03
N LEU A 263 -15.68 7.57 -35.20
CA LEU A 263 -14.51 6.69 -35.05
C LEU A 263 -14.74 5.37 -35.79
N ARG A 264 -13.74 4.91 -36.54
CA ARG A 264 -13.78 3.63 -37.27
C ARG A 264 -12.44 2.92 -37.21
N TRP A 265 -12.46 1.60 -37.04
CA TRP A 265 -11.25 0.78 -36.96
C TRP A 265 -10.89 0.13 -38.29
N ARG A 266 -9.62 0.20 -38.67
CA ARG A 266 -9.06 -0.49 -39.85
C ARG A 266 -7.95 -1.45 -39.45
N HIS A 267 -7.98 -2.66 -40.01
CA HIS A 267 -6.91 -3.65 -39.94
C HIS A 267 -6.43 -3.93 -41.36
N ASN A 268 -5.15 -3.73 -41.64
CA ASN A 268 -4.55 -3.88 -42.97
C ASN A 268 -5.38 -3.21 -44.09
N ARG A 269 -5.83 -1.97 -43.82
CA ARG A 269 -6.71 -1.11 -44.67
C ARG A 269 -8.16 -1.59 -44.87
N ARG A 270 -8.60 -2.70 -44.26
CA ARG A 270 -9.99 -3.16 -44.28
C ARG A 270 -10.73 -2.66 -43.04
N MET A 271 -12.01 -2.35 -43.16
CA MET A 271 -12.85 -2.00 -42.00
C MET A 271 -12.96 -3.21 -41.07
N VAL A 272 -12.84 -2.98 -39.77
CA VAL A 272 -13.02 -4.00 -38.72
C VAL A 272 -14.47 -3.95 -38.24
N THR A 273 -15.06 -5.13 -38.09
CA THR A 273 -16.34 -5.38 -37.43
C THR A 273 -16.15 -6.49 -36.40
N THR A 274 -17.06 -6.61 -35.44
CA THR A 274 -17.04 -7.71 -34.46
C THR A 274 -17.10 -9.07 -35.16
N HIS A 275 -16.17 -9.94 -34.79
CA HIS A 275 -15.95 -11.29 -35.31
C HIS A 275 -15.53 -12.20 -34.14
N GLU A 276 -16.53 -12.73 -33.43
CA GLU A 276 -16.33 -13.60 -32.26
C GLU A 276 -15.52 -14.87 -32.62
N ASP A 277 -15.73 -15.39 -33.83
CA ASP A 277 -15.02 -16.53 -34.43
C ASP A 277 -13.50 -16.32 -34.52
N ARG A 278 -13.07 -15.06 -34.64
CA ARG A 278 -11.67 -14.64 -34.71
C ARG A 278 -11.24 -13.82 -33.48
N GLY A 279 -12.05 -13.81 -32.43
CA GLY A 279 -11.76 -13.13 -31.17
C GLY A 279 -11.64 -11.60 -31.26
N VAL A 280 -12.25 -10.97 -32.27
CA VAL A 280 -12.21 -9.51 -32.46
C VAL A 280 -13.55 -8.92 -32.00
N TYR A 281 -13.53 -8.10 -30.96
CA TYR A 281 -14.72 -7.42 -30.44
C TYR A 281 -14.57 -5.92 -30.62
N VAL A 282 -15.47 -5.27 -31.35
CA VAL A 282 -15.54 -3.81 -31.48
C VAL A 282 -16.64 -3.33 -30.54
N GLU A 283 -16.28 -2.51 -29.56
CA GLU A 283 -17.21 -1.91 -28.60
C GLU A 283 -17.92 -0.70 -29.22
N ASP A 284 -19.13 -0.43 -28.74
CA ASP A 284 -19.91 0.74 -29.15
C ASP A 284 -19.14 2.05 -28.86
N THR A 285 -19.31 3.03 -29.75
CA THR A 285 -18.63 4.31 -29.62
C THR A 285 -19.34 5.19 -28.58
N LEU A 286 -18.60 5.60 -27.55
CA LEU A 286 -19.10 6.42 -26.44
C LEU A 286 -18.71 7.88 -26.63
N ILE A 287 -19.64 8.80 -26.39
CA ILE A 287 -19.39 10.24 -26.35
C ILE A 287 -19.43 10.69 -24.89
N HIS A 288 -18.36 11.34 -24.43
CA HIS A 288 -18.21 11.83 -23.05
C HIS A 288 -18.36 13.35 -23.05
N ASP A 289 -19.27 13.85 -22.20
CA ASP A 289 -19.51 15.28 -21.92
C ASP A 289 -19.63 16.17 -23.17
N CYS A 290 -20.08 15.63 -24.31
CA CYS A 290 -20.12 16.31 -25.62
C CYS A 290 -18.77 16.88 -26.12
N CYS A 291 -17.63 16.49 -25.53
CA CYS A 291 -16.31 17.02 -25.87
C CYS A 291 -15.32 15.95 -26.35
N LEU A 292 -15.52 14.69 -25.98
CA LEU A 292 -14.69 13.55 -26.36
C LEU A 292 -15.52 12.41 -26.95
N ILE A 293 -14.93 11.67 -27.87
CA ILE A 293 -15.48 10.44 -28.45
C ILE A 293 -14.45 9.32 -28.33
N THR A 294 -14.89 8.12 -27.91
CA THR A 294 -14.03 6.96 -27.66
C THR A 294 -14.60 5.67 -28.25
N SER A 295 -13.75 4.82 -28.81
CA SER A 295 -14.10 3.46 -29.24
C SER A 295 -12.98 2.50 -28.84
N GLU A 296 -13.34 1.27 -28.47
CA GLU A 296 -12.40 0.21 -28.10
C GLU A 296 -12.54 -1.00 -29.03
N VAL A 297 -11.42 -1.67 -29.31
CA VAL A 297 -11.38 -2.99 -29.94
C VAL A 297 -10.62 -3.94 -29.03
N ILE A 298 -11.28 -4.99 -28.58
CA ILE A 298 -10.69 -6.03 -27.75
C ILE A 298 -10.32 -7.21 -28.65
N LEU A 299 -9.01 -7.45 -28.81
CA LEU A 299 -8.50 -8.65 -29.45
C LEU A 299 -8.30 -9.71 -28.36
N SER A 300 -8.94 -10.87 -28.50
CA SER A 300 -8.86 -11.99 -27.56
C SER A 300 -8.42 -13.25 -28.29
N ASN A 301 -7.58 -14.08 -27.66
CA ASN A 301 -7.02 -15.30 -28.26
C ASN A 301 -6.31 -15.01 -29.61
N ILE A 302 -5.39 -14.04 -29.62
CA ILE A 302 -4.80 -13.49 -30.84
C ILE A 302 -4.15 -14.57 -31.71
N GLU A 303 -4.52 -14.62 -32.99
CA GLU A 303 -3.91 -15.50 -34.00
C GLU A 303 -3.00 -14.74 -34.98
N LEU A 304 -2.14 -15.46 -35.70
CA LEU A 304 -1.22 -14.89 -36.70
C LEU A 304 -1.91 -13.97 -37.72
N GLY A 305 -3.16 -14.29 -38.09
CA GLY A 305 -3.98 -13.50 -39.02
C GLY A 305 -4.39 -12.11 -38.51
N LEU A 306 -4.27 -11.83 -37.21
CA LEU A 306 -4.53 -10.50 -36.62
C LEU A 306 -3.28 -9.60 -36.60
N GLY A 307 -2.12 -10.12 -37.00
CA GLY A 307 -0.91 -9.31 -37.16
C GLY A 307 -1.02 -8.25 -38.27
N GLY A 308 -0.10 -7.29 -38.26
CA GLY A 308 -0.03 -6.18 -39.21
C GLY A 308 -0.51 -4.86 -38.63
N ILE A 309 -0.98 -3.97 -39.51
CA ILE A 309 -1.25 -2.57 -39.17
C ILE A 309 -2.69 -2.43 -38.68
N TRP A 310 -2.84 -1.94 -37.46
CA TRP A 310 -4.11 -1.53 -36.85
C TRP A 310 -4.17 -0.02 -36.80
N GLU A 311 -5.33 0.54 -37.13
CA GLU A 311 -5.50 1.97 -37.37
C GLU A 311 -6.85 2.42 -36.85
N CYS A 312 -6.85 3.49 -36.05
CA CYS A 312 -8.06 4.25 -35.75
C CYS A 312 -8.18 5.40 -36.75
N LEU A 313 -9.30 5.41 -37.47
CA LEU A 313 -9.68 6.43 -38.44
C LEU A 313 -10.76 7.32 -37.82
N VAL A 314 -10.49 8.62 -37.71
CA VAL A 314 -11.51 9.64 -37.48
C VAL A 314 -12.01 10.12 -38.83
N THR A 315 -13.32 10.10 -39.04
CA THR A 315 -13.96 10.69 -40.22
C THR A 315 -14.85 11.86 -39.80
N SER A 316 -14.84 12.94 -40.56
CA SER A 316 -15.67 14.13 -40.35
C SER A 316 -16.07 14.74 -41.69
N SER A 317 -17.12 15.56 -41.70
CA SER A 317 -17.48 16.44 -42.83
C SER A 317 -16.32 17.33 -43.32
N ARG A 318 -15.32 17.57 -42.46
CA ARG A 318 -14.12 18.39 -42.72
C ARG A 318 -12.94 17.60 -43.29
N GLY A 319 -13.04 16.28 -43.36
CA GLY A 319 -11.96 15.39 -43.78
C GLY A 319 -11.68 14.30 -42.76
N ASN A 320 -10.70 13.45 -43.10
CA ASN A 320 -10.37 12.24 -42.35
C ASN A 320 -8.91 12.31 -41.88
N THR A 321 -8.65 11.79 -40.68
CA THR A 321 -7.29 11.63 -40.13
C THR A 321 -7.20 10.32 -39.36
N SER A 322 -6.01 9.75 -39.26
CA SER A 322 -5.84 8.44 -38.62
C SER A 322 -4.52 8.31 -37.87
N LEU A 323 -4.55 7.46 -36.84
CA LEU A 323 -3.38 6.99 -36.11
C LEU A 323 -3.27 5.48 -36.30
N GLN A 324 -2.05 4.99 -36.49
CA GLN A 324 -1.78 3.58 -36.76
C GLN A 324 -0.67 3.05 -35.85
N MET A 325 -0.74 1.75 -35.58
CA MET A 325 0.24 0.97 -34.85
C MET A 325 0.37 -0.42 -35.49
N GLU A 326 1.47 -1.13 -35.22
CA GLU A 326 1.71 -2.48 -35.74
C GLU A 326 1.59 -3.51 -34.62
N ILE A 327 0.86 -4.60 -34.85
CA ILE A 327 0.87 -5.78 -33.99
C ILE A 327 1.68 -6.87 -34.69
N VAL A 328 2.71 -7.37 -34.01
CA VAL A 328 3.50 -8.52 -34.46
C VAL A 328 3.20 -9.71 -33.56
N VAL A 329 2.63 -10.76 -34.15
CA VAL A 329 2.24 -12.00 -33.45
C VAL A 329 3.36 -13.03 -33.58
N LEU A 330 3.82 -13.58 -32.46
CA LEU A 330 4.84 -14.62 -32.40
C LEU A 330 4.19 -16.00 -32.24
N GLU A 331 4.61 -16.93 -33.11
CA GLU A 331 4.04 -18.29 -33.21
C GLU A 331 4.46 -19.21 -32.05
N THR A 332 5.59 -18.94 -31.41
CA THR A 332 6.04 -19.69 -30.23
C THR A 332 5.27 -19.22 -29.00
N SER A 333 4.18 -19.91 -28.66
CA SER A 333 3.62 -19.92 -27.31
C SER A 333 4.68 -20.52 -26.36
N ALA A 334 5.61 -19.69 -25.91
CA ALA A 334 6.79 -20.15 -25.22
C ALA A 334 6.38 -20.86 -23.91
N PRO A 335 7.01 -21.98 -23.55
CA PRO A 335 6.75 -22.59 -22.25
C PRO A 335 7.20 -21.63 -21.14
N TYR A 336 6.46 -21.63 -20.02
CA TYR A 336 6.76 -20.83 -18.84
C TYR A 336 6.67 -21.70 -17.60
N CYS A 337 7.58 -21.47 -16.66
CA CYS A 337 7.37 -21.92 -15.29
C CYS A 337 6.28 -21.04 -14.62
N PRO A 338 5.31 -21.65 -13.92
CA PRO A 338 4.28 -20.91 -13.21
C PRO A 338 4.87 -20.10 -12.04
N THR A 339 4.13 -19.13 -11.53
CA THR A 339 4.47 -18.45 -10.27
C THR A 339 4.52 -19.46 -9.13
N ASP A 340 5.55 -19.41 -8.30
CA ASP A 340 5.81 -20.39 -7.23
C ASP A 340 6.33 -19.70 -5.96
N ARG A 341 6.16 -20.33 -4.79
CA ARG A 341 6.57 -19.80 -3.50
C ARG A 341 7.31 -20.86 -2.69
N VAL A 342 8.59 -20.61 -2.42
CA VAL A 342 9.45 -21.52 -1.66
C VAL A 342 9.83 -20.84 -0.34
N THR A 343 9.45 -21.46 0.78
CA THR A 343 9.83 -21.04 2.14
C THR A 343 10.83 -22.03 2.72
N ASN A 344 12.02 -21.57 3.08
CA ASN A 344 13.07 -22.38 3.71
C ASN A 344 13.80 -21.57 4.78
N ASN A 345 14.84 -22.14 5.41
CA ASN A 345 15.62 -21.44 6.45
C ASN A 345 16.45 -20.24 5.95
N LYS A 346 16.41 -19.94 4.65
CA LYS A 346 16.99 -18.72 4.03
C LYS A 346 15.96 -17.63 3.75
N GLY A 347 14.65 -17.92 3.88
CA GLY A 347 13.57 -16.95 3.75
C GLY A 347 12.36 -17.43 2.94
N ASP A 348 11.47 -16.48 2.62
CA ASP A 348 10.30 -16.65 1.75
C ASP A 348 10.60 -16.09 0.35
N PHE A 349 10.71 -16.96 -0.65
CA PHE A 349 11.05 -16.62 -2.03
C PHE A 349 9.85 -16.79 -2.96
N ARG A 350 9.41 -15.68 -3.58
CA ARG A 350 8.26 -15.65 -4.50
C ARG A 350 8.76 -15.51 -5.94
N TRP A 351 8.73 -16.60 -6.67
CA TRP A 351 9.22 -16.69 -8.05
C TRP A 351 8.12 -16.25 -9.04
N PRO A 352 8.38 -15.24 -9.88
CA PRO A 352 7.42 -14.80 -10.90
C PRO A 352 7.32 -15.82 -12.05
N LYS A 353 6.25 -15.73 -12.84
CA LYS A 353 6.11 -16.49 -14.10
C LYS A 353 7.32 -16.23 -14.98
N THR A 354 8.11 -17.26 -15.27
CA THR A 354 9.44 -17.15 -15.89
C THR A 354 9.50 -17.97 -17.17
N LEU A 355 10.15 -17.44 -18.21
CA LEU A 355 10.28 -18.09 -19.51
C LEU A 355 11.15 -19.37 -19.41
N ALA A 356 10.74 -20.43 -20.12
CA ALA A 356 11.50 -21.66 -20.21
C ALA A 356 12.93 -21.46 -20.74
N GLY A 357 13.89 -22.13 -20.10
CA GLY A 357 15.32 -22.01 -20.40
C GLY A 357 16.02 -20.80 -19.75
N ILE A 358 15.32 -20.01 -18.93
CA ILE A 358 15.94 -18.89 -18.18
C ILE A 358 16.28 -19.29 -16.75
N LEU A 359 17.48 -18.93 -16.32
CA LEU A 359 17.91 -18.93 -14.93
C LEU A 359 17.58 -17.57 -14.31
N THR A 360 16.72 -17.58 -13.30
CA THR A 360 16.15 -16.40 -12.66
C THR A 360 16.74 -16.17 -11.28
N PHE A 361 16.78 -14.91 -10.83
CA PHE A 361 17.42 -14.49 -9.58
C PHE A 361 16.48 -13.64 -8.75
N LEU A 362 16.42 -13.92 -7.45
CA LEU A 362 15.79 -13.04 -6.46
C LEU A 362 16.86 -12.47 -5.51
N PRO A 363 16.79 -11.18 -5.15
CA PRO A 363 17.61 -10.66 -4.05
C PRO A 363 17.23 -11.39 -2.76
N CYS A 364 18.21 -11.75 -1.94
CA CYS A 364 17.93 -12.21 -0.59
C CYS A 364 17.22 -11.09 0.19
N ALA A 365 16.25 -11.44 1.03
CA ALA A 365 15.57 -10.45 1.87
C ALA A 365 16.60 -9.69 2.74
N PRO A 366 16.48 -8.36 2.89
CA PRO A 366 17.30 -7.61 3.83
C PRO A 366 17.02 -8.13 5.25
N ALA A 367 18.05 -8.16 6.11
CA ALA A 367 17.89 -8.54 7.51
C ALA A 367 17.00 -7.50 8.23
N THR A 368 15.71 -7.79 8.36
CA THR A 368 14.72 -6.88 8.93
C THR A 368 14.78 -6.89 10.46
N PHE A 369 15.05 -5.71 11.03
CA PHE A 369 15.01 -5.33 12.45
C PHE A 369 16.12 -5.90 13.35
N GLY A 370 17.04 -5.02 13.77
CA GLY A 370 18.04 -5.30 14.80
C GLY A 370 19.11 -4.21 14.97
N SER A 371 19.48 -3.50 13.91
CA SER A 371 20.50 -2.45 13.95
C SER A 371 19.89 -1.05 14.15
N ALA A 372 20.06 -0.47 15.34
CA ALA A 372 19.82 0.96 15.55
C ALA A 372 20.82 1.80 14.71
N PRO A 373 20.47 3.03 14.29
CA PRO A 373 21.37 3.85 13.48
C PRO A 373 22.55 4.36 14.33
N HIS A 374 23.77 3.92 14.01
CA HIS A 374 24.96 4.60 14.51
C HIS A 374 25.17 5.93 13.75
N PRO A 375 25.31 7.07 14.45
CA PRO A 375 25.49 8.36 13.80
C PRO A 375 26.96 8.61 13.46
N SER A 376 27.40 8.09 12.30
CA SER A 376 28.64 8.55 11.66
C SER A 376 28.51 8.48 10.14
N GLY A 377 28.37 9.66 9.53
CA GLY A 377 28.23 9.78 8.08
C GLY A 377 29.48 9.34 7.35
N SER A 378 29.40 8.23 6.62
CA SER A 378 30.26 7.97 5.48
C SER A 378 29.39 7.46 4.32
N ILE A 379 29.40 8.20 3.23
CA ILE A 379 28.68 7.83 2.00
C ILE A 379 29.50 6.72 1.35
N ALA A 380 29.07 5.47 1.53
CA ALA A 380 29.70 4.33 0.88
C ALA A 380 29.39 4.36 -0.63
N HIS A 381 30.44 4.46 -1.45
CA HIS A 381 30.31 4.45 -2.91
C HIS A 381 29.69 3.12 -3.42
N PRO A 382 28.79 3.18 -4.42
CA PRO A 382 28.08 2.00 -4.93
C PRO A 382 28.94 1.20 -5.93
N SER A 383 30.02 0.58 -5.47
CA SER A 383 30.87 -0.28 -6.30
C SER A 383 31.61 -1.38 -5.50
N SER A 384 30.94 -2.52 -5.29
CA SER A 384 31.54 -3.89 -5.21
C SER A 384 30.65 -4.92 -4.50
N GLN A 385 29.62 -4.54 -3.73
CA GLN A 385 28.64 -5.52 -3.25
C GLN A 385 27.66 -5.90 -4.37
N LYS A 386 28.00 -6.94 -5.14
CA LYS A 386 26.97 -7.75 -5.82
C LYS A 386 26.02 -8.25 -4.73
N GLY A 387 24.80 -7.69 -4.68
CA GLY A 387 23.80 -8.09 -3.71
C GLY A 387 23.61 -9.61 -3.75
N LYS A 388 23.67 -10.25 -2.59
CA LYS A 388 23.47 -11.70 -2.43
C LYS A 388 22.11 -12.08 -3.02
N LYS A 389 22.08 -13.14 -3.83
CA LYS A 389 20.89 -13.59 -4.57
C LYS A 389 20.70 -15.09 -4.43
N ALA A 390 19.45 -15.49 -4.31
CA ALA A 390 19.03 -16.86 -4.62
C ALA A 390 18.79 -16.98 -6.12
N TRP A 391 18.93 -18.18 -6.69
CA TRP A 391 18.58 -18.44 -8.09
C TRP A 391 17.81 -19.76 -8.27
N ARG A 392 16.99 -19.81 -9.33
CA ARG A 392 16.31 -21.03 -9.82
C ARG A 392 16.39 -21.12 -11.33
N SER A 393 16.48 -22.34 -11.83
CA SER A 393 16.43 -22.64 -13.27
C SER A 393 15.00 -22.99 -13.69
N CYS A 394 14.49 -22.34 -14.73
CA CYS A 394 13.28 -22.77 -15.42
C CYS A 394 13.69 -23.66 -16.62
N ASP A 395 13.27 -24.93 -16.63
CA ASP A 395 13.66 -25.87 -17.68
C ASP A 395 13.02 -25.53 -19.04
N ARG A 396 13.42 -26.23 -20.11
CA ARG A 396 12.88 -26.00 -21.47
C ARG A 396 11.42 -26.42 -21.63
N ASN A 397 10.85 -27.14 -20.67
CA ASN A 397 9.48 -27.64 -20.67
C ASN A 397 8.53 -26.80 -19.78
N GLY A 398 9.03 -25.72 -19.16
CA GLY A 398 8.25 -24.88 -18.26
C GLY A 398 8.09 -25.45 -16.84
N ARG A 399 9.08 -26.20 -16.34
CA ARG A 399 9.12 -26.71 -14.96
C ARG A 399 10.28 -26.10 -14.19
N TRP A 400 10.05 -25.80 -12.90
CA TRP A 400 11.13 -25.40 -12.00
C TRP A 400 12.09 -26.56 -11.77
N GLY A 401 13.38 -26.30 -11.96
CA GLY A 401 14.47 -27.26 -11.79
C GLY A 401 15.41 -26.84 -10.66
N GLU A 402 16.71 -26.87 -10.93
CA GLU A 402 17.79 -26.58 -9.97
C GLU A 402 17.61 -25.23 -9.24
N GLU A 403 17.99 -25.20 -7.96
CA GLU A 403 17.82 -24.06 -7.07
C GLU A 403 19.02 -23.90 -6.11
N ASP A 404 19.32 -22.64 -5.76
CA ASP A 404 20.43 -22.28 -4.88
C ASP A 404 20.06 -21.07 -4.02
N TYR A 405 20.12 -21.27 -2.71
CA TYR A 405 19.89 -20.24 -1.67
C TYR A 405 21.15 -20.01 -0.81
N THR A 406 22.30 -20.59 -1.17
CA THR A 406 23.53 -20.63 -0.35
C THR A 406 24.08 -19.24 -0.05
N GLN A 407 23.92 -18.29 -0.99
CA GLN A 407 24.37 -16.92 -0.81
C GLN A 407 23.54 -16.13 0.20
N CYS A 408 22.31 -16.58 0.51
CA CYS A 408 21.42 -15.89 1.43
C CYS A 408 21.79 -16.16 2.91
N PRO A 409 21.65 -15.14 3.78
CA PRO A 409 21.74 -15.35 5.22
C PRO A 409 20.63 -16.28 5.70
N TYR A 410 20.80 -16.89 6.87
CA TYR A 410 19.68 -17.56 7.54
C TYR A 410 18.63 -16.54 7.94
N ALA A 411 17.35 -16.90 7.80
CA ALA A 411 16.21 -16.06 8.14
C ALA A 411 16.07 -15.85 9.65
N SER A 412 16.42 -16.86 10.45
CA SER A 412 16.50 -16.78 11.90
C SER A 412 17.78 -16.06 12.33
N GLU A 413 17.62 -15.05 13.19
CA GLU A 413 18.73 -14.32 13.81
C GLU A 413 19.62 -15.26 14.65
N LEU A 414 19.00 -16.17 15.41
CA LEU A 414 19.70 -17.16 16.22
C LEU A 414 20.59 -18.05 15.36
N THR A 415 20.04 -18.58 14.26
CA THR A 415 20.76 -19.45 13.33
C THR A 415 21.91 -18.72 12.65
N ARG A 416 21.74 -17.42 12.34
CA ARG A 416 22.83 -16.59 11.80
C ARG A 416 23.96 -16.42 12.82
N VAL A 417 23.65 -16.07 14.06
CA VAL A 417 24.67 -15.88 15.12
C VAL A 417 25.37 -17.20 15.46
N LEU A 418 24.63 -18.30 15.59
CA LEU A 418 25.22 -19.63 15.78
C LEU A 418 26.14 -20.02 14.61
N HIS A 419 25.73 -19.75 13.37
CA HIS A 419 26.58 -19.97 12.20
C HIS A 419 27.86 -19.14 12.24
N GLU A 420 27.78 -17.84 12.57
CA GLU A 420 28.95 -16.98 12.71
C GLU A 420 29.91 -17.49 13.80
N LEU A 421 29.40 -17.94 14.94
CA LEU A 421 30.22 -18.60 15.97
C LEU A 421 30.94 -19.86 15.44
N THR A 422 30.33 -20.64 14.54
CA THR A 422 31.01 -21.80 13.93
C THR A 422 32.21 -21.44 13.06
N GLN A 423 32.30 -20.19 12.59
CA GLN A 423 33.45 -19.70 11.81
C GLN A 423 34.62 -19.25 12.69
N ILE A 424 34.39 -19.00 13.98
CA ILE A 424 35.44 -18.58 14.92
C ILE A 424 36.34 -19.78 15.27
N THR A 425 37.66 -19.56 15.23
CA THR A 425 38.65 -20.54 15.67
C THR A 425 38.65 -20.64 17.20
N VAL A 426 38.25 -21.80 17.74
CA VAL A 426 38.17 -22.03 19.19
C VAL A 426 39.54 -22.43 19.74
N ASN A 427 39.99 -21.74 20.79
CA ASN A 427 41.27 -21.92 21.46
C ASN A 427 41.12 -21.77 22.99
N THR A 428 42.20 -21.95 23.76
CA THR A 428 42.15 -21.94 25.23
C THR A 428 41.80 -20.60 25.87
N THR A 429 41.88 -19.48 25.15
CA THR A 429 41.55 -18.15 25.67
C THR A 429 40.11 -17.74 25.38
N ASN A 430 39.54 -18.13 24.23
CA ASN A 430 38.15 -17.81 23.87
C ASN A 430 37.12 -18.91 24.21
N ALA A 431 37.54 -20.12 24.60
CA ALA A 431 36.62 -21.22 24.89
C ALA A 431 35.64 -20.94 26.04
N GLN A 432 36.06 -20.26 27.11
CA GLN A 432 35.19 -19.95 28.25
C GLN A 432 34.06 -18.95 27.89
N PRO A 433 34.34 -17.75 27.33
CA PRO A 433 33.25 -16.84 26.93
C PRO A 433 32.35 -17.45 25.85
N LEU A 434 32.89 -18.28 24.94
CA LEU A 434 32.09 -19.04 23.97
C LEU A 434 31.16 -20.06 24.66
N GLY A 435 31.65 -20.79 25.67
CA GLY A 435 30.83 -21.73 26.46
C GLY A 435 29.70 -21.03 27.20
N GLN A 436 29.98 -19.90 27.86
CA GLN A 436 28.98 -19.06 28.53
C GLN A 436 27.92 -18.54 27.55
N GLN A 437 28.36 -18.04 26.38
CA GLN A 437 27.46 -17.55 25.34
C GLN A 437 26.57 -18.66 24.77
N LEU A 438 27.07 -19.89 24.64
CA LEU A 438 26.30 -21.03 24.18
C LEU A 438 25.31 -21.56 25.21
N VAL A 439 25.65 -21.55 26.51
CA VAL A 439 24.65 -21.80 27.57
C VAL A 439 23.53 -20.76 27.50
N ALA A 440 23.87 -19.48 27.30
CA ALA A 440 22.87 -18.42 27.16
C ALA A 440 21.95 -18.62 25.93
N PHE A 441 22.48 -18.99 24.76
CA PHE A 441 21.64 -19.29 23.59
C PHE A 441 20.77 -20.54 23.80
N THR A 442 21.32 -21.58 24.41
CA THR A 442 20.63 -22.86 24.59
C THR A 442 19.61 -22.84 25.73
N SER A 443 19.68 -21.87 26.66
CA SER A 443 18.66 -21.69 27.71
C SER A 443 17.21 -21.58 27.19
N ARG A 444 17.02 -21.19 25.91
CA ARG A 444 15.72 -21.11 25.23
C ARG A 444 15.53 -22.19 24.16
N ALA A 445 16.22 -23.32 24.29
CA ALA A 445 16.20 -24.46 23.38
C ALA A 445 14.80 -24.94 22.96
N ALA A 446 13.80 -24.85 23.84
CA ALA A 446 12.40 -25.17 23.54
C ALA A 446 11.79 -24.34 22.38
N HIS A 447 12.43 -23.24 21.96
CA HIS A 447 12.01 -22.40 20.84
C HIS A 447 12.85 -22.63 19.56
N PHE A 448 13.72 -23.64 19.54
CA PHE A 448 14.53 -23.96 18.36
C PHE A 448 13.62 -24.59 17.29
N THR A 449 13.43 -23.88 16.19
CA THR A 449 12.55 -24.26 15.07
C THR A 449 13.33 -24.56 13.79
N ASP A 450 14.61 -24.18 13.71
CA ASP A 450 15.52 -24.55 12.62
C ASP A 450 16.41 -25.72 13.05
N VAL A 451 16.44 -26.76 12.22
CA VAL A 451 17.32 -27.93 12.38
C VAL A 451 18.78 -27.51 12.49
N MET A 452 19.16 -26.43 11.78
CA MET A 452 20.52 -25.91 11.78
C MET A 452 20.98 -25.37 13.14
N ASP A 453 20.06 -24.93 14.02
CA ASP A 453 20.41 -24.44 15.36
C ASP A 453 21.04 -25.57 16.19
N VAL A 454 20.42 -26.76 16.18
CA VAL A 454 20.90 -27.96 16.87
C VAL A 454 22.23 -28.44 16.28
N ILE A 455 22.37 -28.41 14.94
CA ILE A 455 23.58 -28.83 14.23
C ILE A 455 24.76 -27.90 14.55
N PHE A 456 24.55 -26.58 14.57
CA PHE A 456 25.60 -25.61 14.91
C PHE A 456 26.01 -25.67 16.38
N VAL A 457 25.05 -25.81 17.31
CA VAL A 457 25.37 -26.03 18.74
C VAL A 457 26.19 -27.29 18.91
N THR A 458 25.81 -28.42 18.28
CA THR A 458 26.58 -29.68 18.31
C THR A 458 28.04 -29.48 17.90
N HIS A 459 28.26 -28.82 16.76
CA HIS A 459 29.60 -28.58 16.22
C HIS A 459 30.46 -27.66 17.10
N LEU A 460 29.84 -26.71 17.80
CA LEU A 460 30.53 -25.84 18.75
C LEU A 460 30.86 -26.59 20.06
N VAL A 461 29.96 -27.43 20.56
CA VAL A 461 30.18 -28.31 21.72
C VAL A 461 31.34 -29.28 21.46
N GLU A 462 31.42 -29.91 20.28
CA GLU A 462 32.55 -30.77 19.90
C GLU A 462 33.90 -30.02 19.91
N ARG A 463 33.91 -28.74 19.53
CA ARG A 463 35.13 -27.91 19.56
C ARG A 463 35.54 -27.56 20.99
N LEU A 464 34.58 -27.25 21.86
CA LEU A 464 34.84 -27.01 23.30
C LEU A 464 35.34 -28.29 24.00
N THR A 465 34.75 -29.45 23.68
CA THR A 465 35.11 -30.76 24.27
C THR A 465 36.60 -31.07 24.08
N ARG A 466 37.18 -30.74 22.91
CA ARG A 466 38.61 -30.93 22.61
C ARG A 466 39.56 -30.11 23.51
N LEU A 467 39.04 -29.12 24.25
CA LEU A 467 39.81 -28.25 25.14
C LEU A 467 39.61 -28.55 26.62
N VAL A 468 38.67 -29.43 27.00
CA VAL A 468 38.35 -29.78 28.41
C VAL A 468 39.61 -30.23 29.17
N GLY A 469 40.47 -31.05 28.56
CA GLY A 469 41.73 -31.49 29.18
C GLY A 469 42.74 -30.36 29.47
N LYS A 470 42.56 -29.17 28.89
CA LYS A 470 43.36 -27.95 29.19
C LYS A 470 42.61 -26.96 30.09
N ARG A 471 41.29 -27.08 30.17
CA ARG A 471 40.35 -26.14 30.82
C ARG A 471 39.15 -26.94 31.37
N LYS A 472 39.29 -27.49 32.58
CA LYS A 472 38.31 -28.42 33.17
C LYS A 472 36.93 -27.78 33.42
N ASP A 473 36.89 -26.45 33.53
CA ASP A 473 35.67 -25.64 33.63
C ASP A 473 34.77 -25.72 32.39
N LEU A 474 35.33 -26.05 31.21
CA LEU A 474 34.52 -26.20 29.98
C LEU A 474 33.53 -27.36 30.05
N GLY A 475 33.80 -28.39 30.87
CA GLY A 475 32.88 -29.51 31.03
C GLY A 475 31.56 -29.15 31.70
N ASP A 476 31.52 -28.07 32.50
CA ASP A 476 30.28 -27.61 33.13
C ASP A 476 29.35 -27.02 32.06
N TYR A 477 29.85 -26.07 31.25
CA TYR A 477 29.11 -25.50 30.12
C TYR A 477 28.63 -26.56 29.11
N ILE A 478 29.42 -27.61 28.85
CA ILE A 478 29.02 -28.71 27.95
C ILE A 478 27.84 -29.51 28.53
N SER A 479 27.85 -29.78 29.84
CA SER A 479 26.75 -30.50 30.51
C SER A 479 25.46 -29.66 30.51
N ASP A 480 25.58 -28.36 30.77
CA ASP A 480 24.44 -27.43 30.75
C ASP A 480 23.85 -27.27 29.34
N ILE A 481 24.71 -27.14 28.31
CA ILE A 481 24.28 -27.11 26.90
C ILE A 481 23.54 -28.41 26.54
N ALA A 482 24.09 -29.58 26.90
CA ALA A 482 23.45 -30.86 26.61
C ALA A 482 22.10 -31.00 27.32
N SER A 483 22.02 -30.60 28.60
CA SER A 483 20.79 -30.54 29.39
C SER A 483 19.74 -29.63 28.75
N ASN A 484 20.15 -28.48 28.23
CA ASN A 484 19.28 -27.56 27.51
C ASN A 484 18.80 -28.14 26.16
N MET A 485 19.67 -28.82 25.42
CA MET A 485 19.31 -29.44 24.12
C MET A 485 18.25 -30.54 24.23
N MET A 486 18.06 -31.13 25.42
CA MET A 486 16.95 -32.06 25.68
C MET A 486 15.56 -31.39 25.69
N LEU A 487 15.50 -30.05 25.71
CA LEU A 487 14.24 -29.28 25.67
C LEU A 487 13.76 -28.95 24.25
N VAL A 488 14.56 -29.23 23.22
CA VAL A 488 14.18 -28.98 21.81
C VAL A 488 13.07 -29.95 21.38
N GLU A 489 12.17 -29.51 20.50
CA GLU A 489 11.10 -30.34 19.95
C GLU A 489 11.64 -31.65 19.31
N GLU A 490 10.99 -32.77 19.62
CA GLU A 490 11.40 -34.12 19.15
C GLU A 490 11.53 -34.21 17.63
N HIS A 491 10.66 -33.54 16.86
CA HIS A 491 10.74 -33.52 15.40
C HIS A 491 12.02 -32.83 14.89
N VAL A 492 12.40 -31.70 15.51
CA VAL A 492 13.63 -30.95 15.16
C VAL A 492 14.88 -31.75 15.57
N LEU A 493 14.85 -32.40 16.74
CA LEU A 493 15.91 -33.33 17.17
C LEU A 493 16.05 -34.52 16.22
N TRP A 494 14.93 -35.13 15.79
CA TRP A 494 14.93 -36.23 14.83
C TRP A 494 15.52 -35.83 13.48
N MET A 495 15.16 -34.64 12.96
CA MET A 495 15.75 -34.11 11.73
C MET A 495 17.26 -33.87 11.88
N ALA A 496 17.69 -33.22 12.97
CA ALA A 496 19.12 -32.94 13.22
C ALA A 496 19.94 -34.23 13.45
N GLN A 497 19.32 -35.26 14.03
CA GLN A 497 19.90 -36.58 14.19
C GLN A 497 20.04 -37.30 12.83
N ASN A 498 19.03 -37.25 11.97
CA ASN A 498 19.09 -37.88 10.65
C ASN A 498 20.07 -37.16 9.71
N GLU A 499 20.13 -35.82 9.76
CA GLU A 499 21.01 -35.01 8.91
C GLU A 499 22.48 -35.04 9.34
N ALA A 500 22.77 -34.87 10.64
CA ALA A 500 24.13 -34.64 11.14
C ALA A 500 24.55 -35.51 12.33
N ARG A 501 23.72 -36.48 12.73
CA ARG A 501 23.88 -37.29 13.97
C ARG A 501 24.03 -36.43 15.22
N ALA A 502 23.33 -35.29 15.25
CA ALA A 502 23.54 -34.22 16.21
C ALA A 502 23.41 -34.70 17.67
N CYS A 503 22.31 -35.38 18.00
CA CYS A 503 22.03 -35.88 19.35
C CYS A 503 23.10 -36.90 19.80
N THR A 504 23.46 -37.86 18.94
CA THR A 504 24.52 -38.84 19.25
C THR A 504 25.85 -38.15 19.56
N ARG A 505 26.21 -37.11 18.79
CA ARG A 505 27.46 -36.37 18.97
C ARG A 505 27.48 -35.54 20.25
N ILE A 506 26.34 -34.95 20.65
CA ILE A 506 26.20 -34.25 21.94
C ILE A 506 26.41 -35.23 23.10
N VAL A 507 25.77 -36.41 23.08
CA VAL A 507 25.94 -37.44 24.12
C VAL A 507 27.41 -37.86 24.23
N GLN A 508 28.06 -38.16 23.11
CA GLN A 508 29.50 -38.48 23.06
C GLN A 508 30.40 -37.35 23.58
N CYS A 509 29.99 -36.09 23.47
CA CYS A 509 30.72 -34.97 24.05
C CYS A 509 30.64 -34.94 25.58
N VAL A 510 29.47 -35.30 26.15
CA VAL A 510 29.26 -35.41 27.60
C VAL A 510 30.04 -36.60 28.17
N GLU A 511 29.93 -37.79 27.56
CA GLU A 511 30.67 -39.00 27.96
C GLU A 511 32.18 -38.74 28.07
N ARG A 512 32.75 -38.09 27.05
CA ARG A 512 34.19 -37.78 26.98
C ARG A 512 34.67 -36.74 27.98
N ILE A 513 33.79 -36.05 28.71
CA ILE A 513 34.20 -35.18 29.83
C ILE A 513 34.94 -36.02 30.89
N ALA A 514 34.52 -37.26 31.14
CA ALA A 514 35.15 -38.16 32.10
C ALA A 514 36.60 -38.46 31.70
N ASP A 515 36.82 -38.99 30.51
CA ASP A 515 38.13 -39.35 29.96
C ASP A 515 39.11 -38.17 29.94
N LEU A 516 38.61 -36.95 29.70
CA LEU A 516 39.42 -35.75 29.55
C LEU A 516 39.67 -35.01 30.89
N SER A 517 38.89 -35.31 31.93
CA SER A 517 38.96 -34.61 33.23
C SER A 517 39.60 -35.45 34.34
N LEU A 518 39.49 -36.77 34.26
CA LEU A 518 40.13 -37.71 35.20
C LEU A 518 41.63 -37.78 34.91
N THR A 519 42.43 -37.52 35.95
CA THR A 519 43.91 -37.53 35.90
C THR A 519 44.42 -38.25 37.15
N GLY A 520 45.72 -38.60 37.23
CA GLY A 520 46.26 -39.33 38.39
C GLY A 520 45.92 -38.70 39.75
N ASP A 521 45.85 -37.36 39.78
CA ASP A 521 45.51 -36.56 40.96
C ASP A 521 43.99 -36.35 41.17
N ASN A 522 43.17 -36.47 40.11
CA ASN A 522 41.71 -36.29 40.15
C ASN A 522 41.00 -37.63 39.88
N GLN A 523 40.72 -38.38 40.94
CA GLN A 523 40.17 -39.74 40.85
C GLN A 523 38.63 -39.80 40.75
N VAL A 524 37.94 -38.66 40.91
CA VAL A 524 36.47 -38.54 40.85
C VAL A 524 36.09 -37.26 40.13
N ILE A 525 35.05 -37.31 39.29
CA ILE A 525 34.29 -36.15 38.83
C ILE A 525 32.79 -36.37 39.07
N SER A 526 32.07 -35.29 39.36
CA SER A 526 30.61 -35.25 39.46
C SER A 526 30.14 -33.91 38.87
N LYS A 527 29.18 -33.96 37.96
CA LYS A 527 28.54 -32.79 37.31
C LYS A 527 27.04 -33.04 37.24
N VAL A 528 26.25 -32.03 37.58
CA VAL A 528 24.79 -32.10 37.62
C VAL A 528 24.24 -30.83 36.97
N SER A 529 23.40 -31.01 35.97
CA SER A 529 22.59 -30.00 35.30
C SER A 529 21.10 -30.39 35.45
N ALA A 530 20.17 -29.57 34.93
CA ALA A 530 18.73 -29.80 35.14
C ALA A 530 18.22 -31.18 34.66
N ASN A 531 18.64 -31.61 33.47
CA ASN A 531 18.17 -32.83 32.80
C ASN A 531 19.23 -33.95 32.70
N ILE A 532 20.48 -33.67 33.10
CA ILE A 532 21.63 -34.59 32.97
C ILE A 532 22.45 -34.59 34.26
N ALA A 533 22.88 -35.79 34.70
CA ALA A 533 23.92 -35.94 35.69
C ALA A 533 25.02 -36.88 35.15
N LEU A 534 26.28 -36.54 35.42
CA LEU A 534 27.46 -37.29 35.02
C LEU A 534 28.35 -37.50 36.25
N GLU A 535 28.68 -38.74 36.56
CA GLU A 535 29.61 -39.07 37.64
C GLU A 535 30.58 -40.16 37.16
N ALA A 536 31.87 -39.97 37.39
CA ALA A 536 32.90 -40.91 36.94
C ALA A 536 34.05 -41.01 37.94
N PHE A 537 34.57 -42.24 38.08
CA PHE A 537 35.55 -42.62 39.10
C PHE A 537 36.67 -43.44 38.46
N LEU A 538 37.92 -43.22 38.88
CA LEU A 538 39.06 -44.01 38.44
C LEU A 538 39.28 -45.20 39.38
N ILE A 539 38.99 -46.40 38.90
CA ILE A 539 38.94 -47.63 39.70
C ILE A 539 40.17 -48.51 39.43
N ARG A 540 40.81 -49.02 40.48
CA ARG A 540 41.86 -50.06 40.36
C ARG A 540 41.19 -51.44 40.22
N PRO A 541 41.47 -52.23 39.16
CA PRO A 541 40.82 -53.53 38.94
C PRO A 541 40.93 -54.52 40.11
N SER A 542 42.02 -54.46 40.87
CA SER A 542 42.26 -55.32 42.05
C SER A 542 41.31 -55.07 43.22
N ASN A 543 40.62 -53.92 43.25
CA ASN A 543 39.83 -53.45 44.40
C ASN A 543 38.35 -53.25 44.04
N PHE A 544 37.91 -53.69 42.85
CA PHE A 544 36.54 -53.46 42.39
C PHE A 544 35.61 -54.61 42.81
N LEU A 545 34.65 -54.30 43.69
CA LEU A 545 33.64 -55.25 44.18
C LEU A 545 32.22 -54.91 43.68
N GLY A 546 32.02 -53.74 43.06
CA GLY A 546 30.73 -53.25 42.56
C GLY A 546 30.50 -51.76 42.83
N LEU A 547 29.45 -51.23 42.22
CA LEU A 547 28.95 -49.85 42.39
C LEU A 547 27.50 -49.89 42.88
N SER A 548 27.15 -48.96 43.76
CA SER A 548 25.77 -48.67 44.15
C SER A 548 25.49 -47.20 43.85
N CYS A 549 24.43 -46.92 43.09
CA CYS A 549 24.06 -45.59 42.63
C CYS A 549 22.65 -45.20 43.10
N MET A 550 22.47 -43.95 43.49
CA MET A 550 21.21 -43.39 43.97
C MET A 550 20.90 -42.10 43.22
N ALA A 551 19.68 -42.01 42.67
CA ALA A 551 19.15 -40.80 42.04
C ALA A 551 18.07 -40.20 42.95
N LEU A 552 18.18 -38.91 43.27
CA LEU A 552 17.26 -38.17 44.12
C LEU A 552 16.85 -36.86 43.44
N GLN A 553 15.60 -36.76 43.02
CA GLN A 553 14.99 -35.50 42.60
C GLN A 553 14.46 -34.77 43.84
N ARG A 554 14.88 -33.53 44.08
CA ARG A 554 14.46 -32.75 45.25
C ARG A 554 13.32 -31.79 44.86
N PRO A 555 12.12 -31.88 45.46
CA PRO A 555 11.07 -30.89 45.24
C PRO A 555 11.45 -29.54 45.90
N PRO A 556 10.99 -28.39 45.37
CA PRO A 556 11.21 -27.09 45.98
C PRO A 556 10.56 -27.02 47.38
N SER A 557 11.32 -26.58 48.37
CA SER A 557 10.89 -26.59 49.78
C SER A 557 9.97 -25.43 50.13
N SER A 558 8.75 -25.74 50.58
CA SER A 558 7.79 -24.78 51.13
C SER A 558 8.30 -24.13 52.42
N ALA A 559 8.10 -22.81 52.56
CA ALA A 559 8.57 -22.00 53.68
C ALA A 559 7.80 -22.25 55.00
N THR A 560 8.51 -22.09 56.13
CA THR A 560 7.91 -21.95 57.48
C THR A 560 7.90 -20.48 57.90
N SER A 561 6.75 -19.97 58.33
CA SER A 561 6.49 -18.55 58.59
C SER A 561 6.87 -18.07 60.02
N PRO A 562 7.23 -16.79 60.21
CA PRO A 562 7.58 -16.20 61.51
C PRO A 562 6.40 -15.53 62.25
N LEU A 563 6.62 -15.19 63.53
CA LEU A 563 5.75 -14.36 64.40
C LEU A 563 6.55 -13.13 64.91
N PRO A 564 5.88 -12.05 65.40
CA PRO A 564 6.21 -10.70 64.93
C PRO A 564 6.64 -9.71 66.02
N ASP A 565 7.12 -8.54 65.59
CA ASP A 565 6.84 -7.25 66.24
C ASP A 565 6.86 -6.09 65.21
N GLY A 566 6.05 -5.04 65.42
CA GLY A 566 5.95 -3.86 64.53
C GLY A 566 7.10 -2.85 64.72
N HIS A 567 7.29 -1.76 63.97
CA HIS A 567 6.42 -0.92 63.12
C HIS A 567 7.33 -0.11 62.13
N SER A 568 6.91 0.54 61.03
CA SER A 568 5.65 0.62 60.24
C SER A 568 5.90 1.41 58.93
N ASN A 569 4.90 1.51 58.05
CA ASN A 569 4.75 2.47 56.92
C ASN A 569 5.84 2.54 55.83
N PHE A 570 5.57 2.02 54.61
CA PHE A 570 5.03 2.83 53.49
C PHE A 570 4.83 1.99 52.20
N ASP A 571 3.69 2.24 51.55
CA ASP A 571 3.26 2.00 50.16
C ASP A 571 3.60 0.71 49.38
N LYS A 572 2.52 0.04 48.96
CA LYS A 572 2.46 -0.95 47.86
C LYS A 572 1.97 -0.27 46.59
N GLU A 573 2.59 -0.57 45.44
CA GLU A 573 1.90 -1.03 44.23
C GLU A 573 2.90 -1.75 43.29
N LYS A 574 2.94 -3.09 43.36
CA LYS A 574 2.30 -4.03 42.41
C LYS A 574 3.05 -4.20 41.07
N ILE A 575 3.96 -5.16 41.07
CA ILE A 575 4.26 -6.01 39.91
C ILE A 575 3.73 -7.41 40.25
N LYS A 576 2.94 -8.02 39.35
CA LYS A 576 2.55 -9.44 39.38
C LYS A 576 3.57 -10.21 38.54
N ASP A 577 4.24 -11.20 39.10
CA ASP A 577 3.83 -12.62 39.18
C ASP A 577 3.79 -13.29 37.80
N GLY A 578 4.69 -14.26 37.63
CA GLY A 578 4.97 -14.99 36.38
C GLY A 578 6.13 -15.96 36.56
N ASP A 579 5.93 -16.94 37.45
CA ASP A 579 6.64 -18.22 37.59
C ASP A 579 8.18 -18.25 37.62
N ALA A 580 8.71 -18.19 38.84
CA ALA A 580 10.00 -18.81 39.16
C ALA A 580 9.78 -20.31 39.44
N GLU A 581 9.81 -21.14 38.39
CA GLU A 581 9.88 -22.60 38.57
C GLU A 581 11.21 -22.97 39.24
N GLY A 582 11.15 -23.54 40.44
CA GLY A 582 12.34 -23.90 41.21
C GLY A 582 13.07 -25.08 40.59
N GLU A 583 14.35 -24.88 40.22
CA GLU A 583 15.21 -25.90 39.61
C GLU A 583 15.27 -27.19 40.45
N SER A 584 14.58 -28.24 40.01
CA SER A 584 14.62 -29.56 40.65
C SER A 584 15.89 -30.30 40.21
N LEU A 585 17.04 -29.97 40.82
CA LEU A 585 18.32 -30.61 40.50
C LEU A 585 18.28 -32.13 40.74
N LEU A 586 18.65 -32.90 39.72
CA LEU A 586 18.82 -34.35 39.77
C LEU A 586 20.09 -34.73 40.53
N ASN A 587 19.95 -35.02 41.83
CA ASN A 587 21.10 -35.36 42.67
C ASN A 587 21.45 -36.85 42.49
N PHE A 588 22.45 -37.14 41.66
CA PHE A 588 22.93 -38.49 41.36
C PHE A 588 24.25 -38.75 42.10
N LYS A 589 24.34 -39.87 42.83
CA LYS A 589 25.55 -40.29 43.53
C LYS A 589 25.78 -41.79 43.49
N CYS A 590 26.99 -42.19 43.16
CA CYS A 590 27.48 -43.56 43.12
C CYS A 590 28.62 -43.75 44.12
N HIS A 591 28.65 -44.92 44.76
CA HIS A 591 29.69 -45.32 45.71
C HIS A 591 30.21 -46.72 45.39
N THR A 592 31.52 -46.92 45.51
CA THR A 592 32.13 -48.25 45.42
C THR A 592 31.85 -49.05 46.68
N VAL A 593 31.45 -50.31 46.51
CA VAL A 593 31.08 -51.17 47.64
C VAL A 593 32.35 -51.67 48.35
N ASN A 594 32.54 -51.28 49.61
CA ASN A 594 33.68 -51.66 50.42
C ASN A 594 33.23 -52.45 51.67
N ASN A 595 33.96 -53.51 52.04
CA ASN A 595 33.43 -54.63 52.82
C ASN A 595 33.35 -54.41 54.36
N SER A 596 32.82 -53.27 54.82
CA SER A 596 32.64 -52.96 56.26
C SER A 596 31.25 -52.46 56.64
N GLY A 597 30.28 -52.51 55.73
CA GLY A 597 28.86 -52.26 56.01
C GLY A 597 27.97 -53.21 55.22
N SER A 598 27.40 -54.22 55.87
CA SER A 598 26.46 -55.15 55.23
C SER A 598 25.18 -54.39 54.79
N PRO A 599 24.71 -54.52 53.53
CA PRO A 599 23.52 -53.79 53.06
C PRO A 599 22.24 -54.07 53.85
N ALA A 600 22.19 -55.21 54.56
CA ALA A 600 21.05 -55.63 55.36
C ALA A 600 20.73 -54.72 56.56
N SER A 601 21.64 -53.83 56.99
CA SER A 601 21.41 -52.95 58.16
C SER A 601 20.84 -51.57 57.84
N GLN A 602 20.81 -51.16 56.56
CA GLN A 602 20.15 -49.91 56.13
C GLN A 602 18.78 -50.16 55.49
N LEU A 603 18.51 -51.37 54.99
CA LEU A 603 17.22 -51.79 54.42
C LEU A 603 16.10 -52.05 55.46
N SER A 604 16.36 -51.86 56.76
CA SER A 604 15.37 -52.02 57.83
C SER A 604 14.75 -50.70 58.32
N LYS A 605 15.06 -49.56 57.69
CA LYS A 605 14.46 -48.24 58.00
C LYS A 605 14.27 -47.38 56.75
N LEU A 606 13.33 -47.76 55.89
CA LEU A 606 12.41 -46.90 55.11
C LEU A 606 11.68 -47.79 54.10
N GLY A 607 10.35 -47.72 54.08
CA GLY A 607 9.51 -48.63 53.32
C GLY A 607 9.48 -48.36 51.81
N GLU A 608 9.13 -49.41 51.07
CA GLU A 608 8.39 -49.42 49.80
C GLU A 608 8.36 -48.11 48.99
N THR A 609 9.29 -47.98 48.03
CA THR A 609 9.00 -48.08 46.58
C THR A 609 10.17 -47.52 45.77
N ASN A 610 10.94 -48.38 45.11
CA ASN A 610 11.77 -47.99 43.96
C ASN A 610 12.15 -49.22 43.14
N ARG A 611 11.99 -49.14 41.81
CA ARG A 611 12.35 -50.22 40.87
C ARG A 611 13.84 -50.10 40.51
N PRO A 612 14.55 -51.23 40.28
CA PRO A 612 15.90 -51.19 39.72
C PRO A 612 15.84 -50.79 38.24
N VAL A 613 16.76 -49.92 37.80
CA VAL A 613 17.00 -49.62 36.38
C VAL A 613 18.28 -50.34 35.96
N MET A 614 18.21 -51.08 34.85
CA MET A 614 19.34 -51.78 34.24
C MET A 614 20.32 -50.79 33.57
N GLN A 615 21.61 -51.14 33.59
CA GLN A 615 22.64 -50.42 32.85
C GLN A 615 22.61 -50.76 31.35
N GLN A 616 22.74 -49.73 30.51
CA GLN A 616 23.67 -49.70 29.39
C GLN A 616 24.42 -48.36 29.43
#